data_AF-J1THE7-F1
#
_entry.id   AF-J1THE7-F1
#
_cell.length_a   1.000
_cell.length_b   1.000
_cell.length_c   1.000
_cell.angle_alpha   90.00
_cell.angle_beta   90.00
_cell.angle_gamma   90.00
#
_symmetry.space_group_name_H-M   'P 1'
#
loop_
_entity.id
_entity.type
_entity.pdbx_description
1 polymer ?
#
loop_
_entity_poly.entity_id
_entity_poly.type
_entity_poly.pdbx_seq_one_letter_code
_entity_poly.pdbx_strand_id
1 'polypeptide(L)'
;MSTQTIPAKEILVFLPPASAQVVATKLAECGYSCTAVSTIPDVFDALRSDSYSLAITTRSEIDLLRNIRSIPVVNLEIFFHAEPSSDGPLFTSKRFDGKAFIQRVECLVRPISTRGEHAAVEPLNGAARADRPSRWWTRAKSLLGLPRRSAGTTDVRTR
;
A
#
# COMPACT_ATOMS: atom_id res chain seq x y z
N MET A 1 -19.41 22.54 -21.36
CA MET A 1 -18.90 21.25 -20.85
C MET A 1 -17.86 21.56 -19.78
N SER A 2 -18.28 21.75 -18.54
CA SER A 2 -17.36 22.08 -17.45
C SER A 2 -16.65 20.80 -17.02
N THR A 3 -15.37 20.66 -17.36
CA THR A 3 -14.52 19.59 -16.84
C THR A 3 -14.39 19.81 -15.35
N GLN A 4 -15.17 19.07 -14.56
CA GLN A 4 -15.03 19.02 -13.11
C GLN A 4 -13.70 18.33 -12.80
N THR A 5 -12.65 19.12 -12.68
CA THR A 5 -11.34 18.67 -12.21
C THR A 5 -11.51 18.26 -10.76
N ILE A 6 -11.60 16.96 -10.49
CA ILE A 6 -11.52 16.42 -9.14
C ILE A 6 -10.17 16.91 -8.58
N PRO A 7 -10.13 17.64 -7.45
CA PRO A 7 -8.87 18.11 -6.90
C PRO A 7 -7.98 16.91 -6.60
N ALA A 8 -6.72 16.98 -7.05
CA ALA A 8 -5.75 15.94 -6.77
C ALA A 8 -5.58 15.83 -5.24
N LYS A 9 -5.81 14.64 -4.70
CA LYS A 9 -5.63 14.38 -3.27
C LYS A 9 -4.16 14.51 -2.89
N GLU A 10 -3.89 15.17 -1.77
CA GLU A 10 -2.54 15.40 -1.26
C GLU A 10 -1.97 14.16 -0.56
N ILE A 11 -0.67 14.22 -0.29
CA ILE A 11 0.05 13.25 0.53
C ILE A 11 0.22 13.80 1.94
N LEU A 12 -0.17 13.04 2.96
CA LEU A 12 0.12 13.39 4.35
C LEU A 12 1.51 12.86 4.73
N VAL A 13 2.38 13.71 5.28
CA VAL A 13 3.68 13.29 5.82
C VAL A 13 3.65 13.49 7.33
N PHE A 14 3.60 12.39 8.09
CA PHE A 14 3.64 12.42 9.55
C PHE A 14 4.98 11.89 10.06
N LEU A 15 5.89 12.81 10.37
CA LEU A 15 7.27 12.52 10.77
C LEU A 15 7.77 13.64 11.71
N PRO A 16 8.88 13.40 12.47
CA PRO A 16 9.56 14.47 13.19
C PRO A 16 9.92 15.63 12.24
N PRO A 17 9.93 16.89 12.71
CA PRO A 17 9.97 18.08 11.84
C PRO A 17 11.10 18.06 10.80
N ALA A 18 12.31 17.70 11.22
CA ALA A 18 13.47 17.62 10.32
C ALA A 18 13.28 16.57 9.20
N SER A 19 12.75 15.41 9.54
CA SER A 19 12.50 14.33 8.57
C SER A 19 11.32 14.64 7.66
N ALA A 20 10.27 15.26 8.20
CA ALA A 20 9.09 15.67 7.46
C ALA A 20 9.45 16.67 6.35
N GLN A 21 10.30 17.65 6.66
CA GLN A 21 10.78 18.64 5.68
C GLN A 21 11.58 18.00 4.55
N VAL A 22 12.52 17.09 4.86
CA VAL A 22 13.31 16.38 3.83
C VAL A 22 12.41 15.59 2.89
N VAL A 23 11.43 14.87 3.44
CA VAL A 23 10.49 14.08 2.64
C VAL A 23 9.58 15.00 1.81
N ALA A 24 9.09 16.10 2.39
CA ALA A 24 8.26 17.08 1.69
C ALA A 24 8.99 17.72 0.51
N THR A 25 10.23 18.16 0.68
CA THR A 25 11.06 18.69 -0.40
C THR A 25 11.22 17.67 -1.52
N LYS A 26 11.53 16.41 -1.18
CA LYS A 26 11.68 15.33 -2.17
C LYS A 26 10.38 15.06 -2.96
N LEU A 27 9.23 15.13 -2.29
CA LEU A 27 7.92 14.97 -2.93
C LEU A 27 7.61 16.16 -3.86
N ALA A 28 7.91 17.38 -3.42
CA ALA A 28 7.73 18.60 -4.20
C ALA A 28 8.62 18.62 -5.46
N GLU A 29 9.89 18.18 -5.35
CA GLU A 29 10.79 17.99 -6.49
C GLU A 29 10.23 17.03 -7.55
N CYS A 30 9.36 16.10 -7.14
CA CYS A 30 8.70 15.14 -8.02
C CYS A 30 7.29 15.58 -8.44
N GLY A 31 6.85 16.79 -8.09
CA GLY A 31 5.55 17.35 -8.46
C GLY A 31 4.36 16.86 -7.62
N TYR A 32 4.61 16.28 -6.44
CA TYR A 32 3.54 15.86 -5.53
C TYR A 32 3.24 16.95 -4.49
N SER A 33 1.95 17.28 -4.33
CA SER A 33 1.48 18.09 -3.22
C SER A 33 1.44 17.28 -1.93
N CYS A 34 2.02 17.82 -0.85
CA CYS A 34 2.00 17.18 0.45
C CYS A 34 1.82 18.17 1.59
N THR A 35 1.18 17.70 2.66
CA THR A 35 1.10 18.41 3.94
C THR A 35 1.96 17.68 4.97
N ALA A 36 2.94 18.39 5.54
CA ALA A 36 3.84 17.88 6.56
C ALA A 36 3.34 18.25 7.96
N VAL A 37 3.16 17.24 8.81
CA VAL A 37 2.74 17.39 10.20
C VAL A 37 3.67 16.59 11.11
N SER A 38 3.81 17.03 12.35
CA SER A 38 4.74 16.42 13.31
C SER A 38 4.13 16.12 14.66
N THR A 39 2.87 16.48 14.89
CA THR A 39 2.17 16.19 16.14
C THR A 39 0.91 15.36 15.89
N ILE A 40 0.50 14.58 16.89
CA ILE A 40 -0.71 13.76 16.83
C ILE A 40 -1.97 14.62 16.64
N PRO A 41 -2.16 15.75 17.34
CA PRO A 41 -3.29 16.65 17.07
C PRO A 41 -3.37 17.10 15.61
N ASP A 42 -2.24 17.53 15.02
CA ASP A 42 -2.22 17.98 13.63
C ASP A 42 -2.60 16.86 12.65
N VAL A 43 -2.12 15.64 12.89
CA VAL A 43 -2.50 14.45 12.10
C VAL A 43 -3.99 14.16 12.21
N PHE A 44 -4.53 14.25 13.43
CA PHE A 44 -5.93 13.98 13.67
C PHE A 44 -6.82 15.00 12.97
N ASP A 45 -6.43 16.27 12.99
CA ASP A 45 -7.14 17.35 12.29
C ASP A 45 -7.01 17.20 10.77
N ALA A 46 -5.81 16.89 10.27
CA ALA A 46 -5.58 16.64 8.85
C ALA A 46 -6.46 15.50 8.33
N LEU A 47 -6.43 14.31 8.96
CA LEU A 47 -7.11 13.11 8.45
C LEU A 47 -8.64 13.21 8.43
N ARG A 48 -9.24 14.19 9.11
CA ARG A 48 -10.69 14.44 9.01
C ARG A 48 -11.12 15.03 7.67
N SER A 49 -10.23 15.71 6.94
CA SER A 49 -10.58 16.50 5.74
C SER A 49 -10.85 15.70 4.44
N ASP A 50 -10.61 14.38 4.39
CA ASP A 50 -10.64 13.53 3.17
C ASP A 50 -9.79 14.03 1.98
N SER A 51 -8.92 15.00 2.23
CA SER A 51 -8.04 15.58 1.23
C SER A 51 -6.83 14.70 0.88
N TYR A 52 -6.62 13.60 1.61
CA TYR A 52 -5.39 12.80 1.52
C TYR A 52 -5.60 11.46 0.83
N SER A 53 -4.71 11.13 -0.12
CA SER A 53 -4.70 9.83 -0.83
C SER A 53 -3.87 8.77 -0.14
N LEU A 54 -2.81 9.17 0.55
CA LEU A 54 -1.91 8.29 1.30
C LEU A 54 -1.23 9.07 2.42
N ALA A 55 -0.71 8.34 3.40
CA ALA A 55 0.16 8.89 4.43
C ALA A 55 1.55 8.22 4.44
N ILE A 56 2.58 9.00 4.73
CA ILE A 56 3.96 8.54 4.94
C ILE A 56 4.29 8.72 6.41
N THR A 57 4.81 7.67 7.04
CA THR A 57 5.23 7.72 8.45
C THR A 57 6.27 6.64 8.76
N THR A 58 6.65 6.47 10.04
CA THR A 58 7.50 5.36 10.51
C THR A 58 6.66 4.20 11.04
N ARG A 59 7.27 3.04 11.29
CA ARG A 59 6.54 1.87 11.78
C ARG A 59 5.74 2.12 13.08
N SER A 60 6.27 2.92 14.00
CA SER A 60 5.61 3.15 15.31
C SER A 60 4.24 3.82 15.17
N GLU A 61 4.06 4.63 14.14
CA GLU A 61 2.87 5.48 13.96
C GLU A 61 1.84 4.89 12.98
N ILE A 62 2.11 3.74 12.36
CA ILE A 62 1.21 3.15 11.36
C ILE A 62 -0.16 2.85 11.95
N ASP A 63 -0.18 2.25 13.14
CA ASP A 63 -1.43 1.85 13.79
C ASP A 63 -2.25 3.08 14.18
N LEU A 64 -1.59 4.17 14.60
CA LEU A 64 -2.23 5.45 14.89
C LEU A 64 -2.98 5.98 13.66
N LEU A 65 -2.32 6.06 12.50
CA LEU A 65 -2.93 6.59 11.28
C LEU A 65 -4.10 5.72 10.81
N ARG A 66 -3.93 4.39 10.85
CA ARG A 66 -4.96 3.43 10.42
C ARG A 66 -6.19 3.43 11.33
N ASN A 67 -6.02 3.71 12.63
CA ASN A 67 -7.11 3.84 13.58
C ASN A 67 -7.91 5.12 13.37
N ILE A 68 -7.30 6.20 12.87
CA ILE A 68 -8.00 7.46 12.56
C ILE A 68 -8.72 7.33 11.21
N ARG A 69 -8.04 6.82 10.18
CA ARG A 69 -8.61 6.69 8.84
C ARG A 69 -7.99 5.54 8.07
N SER A 70 -8.83 4.79 7.36
CA SER A 70 -8.38 3.73 6.47
C SER A 70 -7.87 4.32 5.15
N ILE A 71 -6.61 4.77 5.14
CA ILE A 71 -5.87 5.18 3.95
C ILE A 71 -4.60 4.34 3.78
N PRO A 72 -4.05 4.22 2.55
CA PRO A 72 -2.73 3.65 2.34
C PRO A 72 -1.67 4.35 3.20
N VAL A 73 -0.84 3.56 3.88
CA VAL A 73 0.27 4.05 4.69
C VAL A 73 1.59 3.50 4.16
N VAL A 74 2.55 4.39 3.94
CA VAL A 74 3.92 4.08 3.53
C VAL A 74 4.83 4.19 4.74
N ASN A 75 5.46 3.08 5.12
CA ASN A 75 6.53 3.09 6.12
C ASN A 75 7.83 3.60 5.47
N LEU A 76 8.35 4.73 5.92
CA LEU A 76 9.59 5.31 5.41
C LEU A 76 10.81 4.41 5.69
N GLU A 77 10.80 3.64 6.78
CA GLU A 77 11.95 2.86 7.23
C GLU A 77 12.34 1.75 6.26
N ILE A 78 11.39 1.27 5.43
CA ILE A 78 11.64 0.18 4.47
C ILE A 78 12.58 0.60 3.33
N PHE A 79 12.80 1.91 3.16
CA PHE A 79 13.69 2.47 2.14
C PHE A 79 15.09 2.77 2.69
N PHE A 80 15.39 2.42 3.94
CA PHE A 80 16.75 2.51 4.47
C PHE A 80 17.42 1.14 4.40
N HIS A 81 18.50 1.06 3.65
CA HIS A 81 19.29 -0.16 3.46
C HIS A 81 20.65 -0.02 4.13
N ALA A 82 21.16 -1.11 4.71
CA ALA A 82 22.53 -1.14 5.19
C ALA A 82 23.48 -1.09 3.98
N GLU A 83 24.40 -0.14 3.99
CA GLU A 83 25.51 -0.08 3.04
C GLU A 83 26.74 -0.67 3.74
N PRO A 84 27.39 -1.68 3.15
CA PRO A 84 28.62 -2.20 3.72
C PRO A 84 29.70 -1.11 3.64
N SER A 85 30.11 -0.59 4.79
CA SER A 85 31.25 0.32 4.89
C SER A 85 32.52 -0.43 4.49
N SER A 86 33.28 0.11 3.54
CA SER A 86 34.59 -0.44 3.16
C SER A 86 35.61 -0.37 4.31
N ASP A 87 35.33 0.42 5.36
CA ASP A 87 36.18 0.65 6.52
C ASP A 87 35.67 -0.15 7.73
N GLY A 88 36.12 -1.40 7.83
CA GLY A 88 36.11 -2.19 9.06
C GLY A 88 34.75 -2.66 9.63
N PRO A 89 34.77 -3.51 10.66
CA PRO A 89 33.63 -4.36 11.02
C PRO A 89 32.50 -3.72 11.83
N LEU A 90 32.47 -2.39 12.05
CA LEU A 90 31.67 -1.82 13.15
C LEU A 90 30.66 -0.73 12.80
N PHE A 91 30.60 -0.20 11.57
CA PHE A 91 29.63 0.86 11.24
C PHE A 91 28.94 0.65 9.89
N THR A 92 27.86 -0.13 9.87
CA THR A 92 26.96 -0.13 8.70
C THR A 92 26.23 1.21 8.65
N SER A 93 26.54 2.06 7.67
CA SER A 93 25.73 3.25 7.41
C SER A 93 24.40 2.83 6.79
N LYS A 94 23.33 3.59 7.07
CA LYS A 94 22.03 3.40 6.41
C LYS A 94 21.91 4.37 5.26
N ARG A 95 21.70 3.85 4.05
CA ARG A 95 21.44 4.63 2.84
C ARG A 95 19.95 4.63 2.53
N PHE A 96 19.42 5.79 2.23
CA PHE A 96 18.02 5.95 1.80
C PHE A 96 17.89 5.71 0.28
N ASP A 97 17.07 4.73 -0.11
CA ASP A 97 16.67 4.50 -1.51
C ASP A 97 15.51 5.42 -1.89
N GLY A 98 15.88 6.63 -2.27
CA GLY A 98 14.93 7.63 -2.71
C GLY A 98 14.18 7.28 -4.00
N LYS A 99 14.73 6.41 -4.85
CA LYS A 99 14.09 6.01 -6.11
C LYS A 99 12.96 5.02 -5.82
N ALA A 100 13.24 3.98 -5.03
CA ALA A 100 12.23 3.03 -4.59
C ALA A 100 11.09 3.72 -3.81
N PHE A 101 11.43 4.72 -2.99
CA PHE A 101 10.46 5.54 -2.28
C PHE A 101 9.48 6.25 -3.23
N ILE A 102 9.97 7.00 -4.21
CA ILE A 102 9.10 7.73 -5.16
C ILE A 102 8.29 6.77 -6.02
N GLN A 103 8.88 5.66 -6.48
CA GLN A 103 8.13 4.63 -7.22
C GLN A 103 6.96 4.07 -6.40
N ARG A 104 7.16 3.87 -5.09
CA ARG A 104 6.08 3.41 -4.20
C ARG A 104 4.98 4.45 -4.06
N VAL A 105 5.34 5.73 -3.93
CA VAL A 105 4.38 6.85 -3.88
C VAL A 105 3.58 6.93 -5.18
N GLU A 106 4.24 6.91 -6.33
CA GLU A 106 3.59 6.94 -7.65
C GLU A 106 2.56 5.82 -7.82
N CYS A 107 2.90 4.59 -7.39
CA CYS A 107 1.99 3.45 -7.44
C CYS A 107 0.73 3.61 -6.57
N LEU A 108 0.79 4.43 -5.51
CA LEU A 108 -0.31 4.61 -4.55
C LEU A 108 -1.13 5.87 -4.83
N VAL A 109 -0.51 6.92 -5.36
CA VAL A 109 -1.21 8.16 -5.76
C VAL A 109 -2.04 7.93 -7.02
N ARG A 110 -1.56 7.10 -7.95
CA ARG A 110 -2.37 6.74 -9.13
C ARG A 110 -3.57 5.93 -8.67
N PRO A 111 -4.81 6.40 -8.91
CA PRO A 111 -5.97 5.58 -8.63
C PRO A 111 -5.81 4.29 -9.42
N ILE A 112 -5.83 3.15 -8.72
CA ILE A 112 -6.12 1.87 -9.36
C ILE A 112 -7.48 2.12 -10.00
N SER A 113 -7.50 2.35 -11.30
CA SER A 113 -8.71 2.21 -12.08
C SER A 113 -9.13 0.77 -11.82
N THR A 114 -10.07 0.61 -10.90
CA THR A 114 -10.85 -0.59 -10.80
C THR A 114 -11.43 -0.76 -12.19
N ARG A 115 -10.80 -1.62 -12.98
CA ARG A 115 -11.29 -2.09 -14.26
C ARG A 115 -12.56 -2.88 -13.96
N GLY A 116 -13.63 -2.16 -13.67
CA GLY A 116 -14.99 -2.55 -13.97
C GLY A 116 -15.21 -2.30 -15.45
N GLU A 117 -14.53 -3.06 -16.31
CA GLU A 117 -15.17 -3.42 -17.56
C GLU A 117 -16.04 -4.62 -17.23
N HIS A 118 -17.31 -4.32 -16.98
CA HIS A 118 -18.38 -5.24 -17.29
C HIS A 118 -18.19 -5.67 -18.75
N ALA A 119 -17.55 -6.82 -18.97
CA ALA A 119 -17.87 -7.62 -20.14
C ALA A 119 -19.32 -8.08 -19.92
N ALA A 120 -20.25 -7.29 -20.45
CA ALA A 120 -21.63 -7.67 -20.66
C ALA A 120 -21.63 -8.88 -21.60
N VAL A 121 -21.46 -10.06 -21.02
CA VAL A 121 -21.89 -11.31 -21.63
C VAL A 121 -22.97 -11.79 -20.70
N GLU A 122 -24.23 -11.62 -21.11
CA GLU A 122 -25.36 -12.33 -20.54
C GLU A 122 -25.05 -13.83 -20.52
N PRO A 123 -25.15 -14.52 -19.37
CA PRO A 123 -25.35 -15.95 -19.34
C PRO A 123 -26.71 -16.24 -18.71
N LEU A 124 -27.61 -16.72 -19.56
CA LEU A 124 -28.80 -17.42 -19.16
C LEU A 124 -28.46 -18.50 -18.10
N ASN A 125 -29.25 -18.53 -17.03
CA ASN A 125 -29.46 -19.65 -16.10
C ASN A 125 -28.33 -20.03 -15.10
N GLY A 126 -28.52 -19.53 -13.88
CA GLY A 126 -28.58 -20.29 -12.62
C GLY A 126 -27.55 -21.40 -12.33
N ALA A 127 -26.60 -21.12 -11.44
CA ALA A 127 -26.25 -21.97 -10.28
C ALA A 127 -25.12 -21.32 -9.43
N ALA A 128 -25.36 -21.28 -8.12
CA ALA A 128 -24.40 -21.19 -7.00
C ALA A 128 -23.13 -20.32 -7.14
N ARG A 129 -23.16 -19.18 -6.41
CA ARG A 129 -21.97 -18.43 -5.95
C ARG A 129 -21.04 -19.37 -5.15
N ALA A 130 -19.90 -19.70 -5.74
CA ALA A 130 -18.73 -20.19 -5.01
C ALA A 130 -17.65 -19.12 -5.06
N ASP A 131 -17.37 -18.57 -3.88
CA ASP A 131 -16.37 -17.56 -3.56
C ASP A 131 -14.99 -18.01 -4.07
N ARG A 132 -14.46 -17.34 -5.10
CA ARG A 132 -13.14 -17.64 -5.67
C ARG A 132 -12.08 -16.95 -4.81
N PRO A 133 -11.22 -17.69 -4.09
CA PRO A 133 -10.15 -17.05 -3.34
C PRO A 133 -9.18 -16.37 -4.30
N SER A 134 -8.89 -15.12 -3.98
CA SER A 134 -8.00 -14.25 -4.72
C SER A 134 -6.60 -14.88 -4.86
N ARG A 135 -6.03 -14.83 -6.07
CA ARG A 135 -4.82 -15.58 -6.50
C ARG A 135 -3.58 -15.39 -5.61
N TRP A 136 -3.55 -14.34 -4.77
CA TRP A 136 -2.51 -14.14 -3.76
C TRP A 136 -2.54 -15.21 -2.65
N TRP A 137 -3.73 -15.62 -2.19
CA TRP A 137 -3.88 -16.71 -1.21
C TRP A 137 -3.41 -18.05 -1.75
N THR A 138 -3.55 -18.29 -3.06
CA THR A 138 -3.10 -19.53 -3.69
C THR A 138 -1.57 -19.63 -3.71
N ARG A 139 -0.85 -18.51 -3.84
CA ARG A 139 0.62 -18.48 -3.75
C ARG A 139 1.11 -18.58 -2.31
N ALA A 140 0.44 -17.93 -1.35
CA ALA A 140 0.79 -18.02 0.07
C ALA A 140 0.67 -19.45 0.64
N LYS A 141 -0.31 -20.25 0.18
CA LYS A 141 -0.46 -21.64 0.61
C LYS A 141 0.70 -22.56 0.17
N SER A 142 1.36 -22.27 -0.95
CA SER A 142 2.50 -23.07 -1.43
C SER A 142 3.75 -22.92 -0.58
N LEU A 143 3.89 -21.80 0.14
CA LEU A 143 4.98 -21.54 1.09
C LEU A 143 4.69 -22.07 2.49
N LEU A 144 3.41 -22.32 2.82
CA LEU A 144 2.96 -22.75 4.15
C LEU A 144 2.78 -24.26 4.29
N GLY A 145 3.10 -25.06 3.26
CA GLY A 145 3.16 -26.51 3.36
C GLY A 145 1.87 -27.20 3.84
N LEU A 146 0.70 -26.61 3.60
CA LEU A 146 -0.57 -27.20 4.06
C LEU A 146 -1.02 -28.33 3.12
N PRO A 147 -1.25 -29.56 3.61
CA PRO A 147 -1.57 -30.70 2.77
C PRO A 147 -2.97 -30.56 2.16
N ARG A 148 -3.04 -30.87 0.86
CA ARG A 148 -4.26 -30.98 0.07
C ARG A 148 -4.97 -32.28 0.45
N ARG A 149 -6.07 -32.19 1.21
CA ARG A 149 -6.92 -33.33 1.58
C ARG A 149 -7.50 -33.96 0.32
N SER A 150 -7.02 -35.15 -0.05
CA SER A 150 -7.55 -35.96 -1.15
C SER A 150 -8.86 -36.60 -0.70
N ALA A 151 -9.97 -36.24 -1.34
CA ALA A 151 -11.24 -36.96 -1.24
C ALA A 151 -11.19 -38.11 -2.25
N GLY A 152 -10.91 -39.31 -1.76
CA GLY A 152 -11.01 -40.53 -2.55
C GLY A 152 -12.44 -41.08 -2.48
N THR A 153 -13.14 -41.05 -3.60
CA THR A 153 -14.31 -41.90 -3.85
C THR A 153 -14.29 -42.28 -5.32
N THR A 154 -13.98 -43.54 -5.61
CA THR A 154 -14.47 -44.22 -6.81
C THR A 154 -15.15 -45.51 -6.38
N ASP A 155 -16.46 -45.49 -6.63
CA ASP A 155 -17.39 -46.61 -6.66
C ASP A 155 -16.98 -47.56 -7.79
N VAL A 156 -16.90 -48.87 -7.52
CA VAL A 156 -16.72 -49.90 -8.55
C VAL A 156 -17.91 -50.84 -8.48
N ARG A 157 -18.77 -50.73 -9.50
CA ARG A 157 -19.80 -51.71 -9.84
C ARG A 157 -19.44 -52.37 -11.17
N THR A 158 -19.32 -53.69 -11.19
CA THR A 158 -19.46 -54.63 -12.33
C THR A 158 -19.15 -56.02 -11.77
N ARG A 159 -19.88 -57.12 -11.99
CA ARG A 159 -21.06 -57.47 -12.79
C ARG A 159 -21.94 -58.40 -11.96
#